data_AF-A0A920DAA4-F1
#
_entry.id   AF-A0A920DAA4-F1
#
_cell.length_a   1.000
_cell.length_b   1.000
_cell.length_c   1.000
_cell.angle_alpha   90.00
_cell.angle_beta   90.00
_cell.angle_gamma   90.00
#
_symmetry.space_group_name_H-M   'P 1'
#
loop_
_entity.id
_entity.type
_entity.pdbx_description
1 polymer ?
#
loop_
_entity_poly.entity_id
_entity_poly.type
_entity_poly.pdbx_seq_one_letter_code
_entity_poly.pdbx_strand_id
1 'polypeptide(L)'
;MSGYSPSSGPASKAAGLWRLVKGAASVVWIKAASLWPPGSGGSGSGRRLAIAREDRDRVRERIRQALDTGAGPVQAQVEPQPSPDETALLVRLREETRQANRNNVERTAAYGAFYRRFPEVHWALLAHLVSRSGGYSMTDLRGELLPLLLDAGRLETTFRMLERSNAFIFGDAYPQLLLYEESRRRGRPLFHLLPALGVSRFMRPVWEDFWQHGTSALLTVSLIVNEQSYIQGRVVDDPVFRRQVLETPTAAAQRLLQLNQVVLPWLPEEPPAAPAPSSRSALRLYGRILEDFTDLEERIAFGRQLYALLFAAPGVLTGAERFAGTVPHTGSRADYWPQLYTAAAPAPAQKASPSKGWTERLDRSGSLRAGAPRFYSPALTEAWPDRPLEQPAVYDWCRGPEAIRHLDSIAVPEQADLATEASLGLRKLELAVQAGRLTV
;
A
#
# COMPACT_ATOMS: atom_id res chain seq x y z
N MET A 1 -31.55 18.29 -51.91
CA MET A 1 -31.68 16.84 -51.68
C MET A 1 -30.31 16.23 -51.91
N SER A 2 -29.53 15.95 -50.88
CA SER A 2 -29.59 14.83 -49.93
C SER A 2 -28.55 13.77 -50.33
N GLY A 3 -27.68 13.43 -49.38
CA GLY A 3 -26.65 12.40 -49.53
C GLY A 3 -25.59 12.45 -48.43
N TYR A 4 -26.01 12.56 -47.16
CA TYR A 4 -25.13 12.50 -45.99
C TYR A 4 -24.90 11.02 -45.63
N SER A 5 -23.65 10.53 -45.73
CA SER A 5 -23.25 9.24 -45.15
C SER A 5 -22.77 9.45 -43.71
N PRO A 6 -23.26 8.68 -42.72
CA PRO A 6 -22.88 8.89 -41.33
C PRO A 6 -21.49 8.28 -41.05
N SER A 7 -20.59 9.12 -40.54
CA SER A 7 -19.33 8.71 -39.93
C SER A 7 -19.59 7.79 -38.73
N SER A 8 -18.92 6.64 -38.71
CA SER A 8 -18.91 5.71 -37.59
C SER A 8 -18.39 6.38 -36.31
N GLY A 9 -19.25 6.53 -35.31
CA GLY A 9 -18.93 7.11 -34.01
C GLY A 9 -18.08 6.20 -33.09
N PRO A 10 -17.57 6.74 -31.98
CA PRO A 10 -16.66 6.08 -31.02
C PRO A 10 -17.21 4.80 -30.36
N ALA A 11 -18.51 4.52 -30.51
CA ALA A 11 -19.14 3.29 -30.02
C ALA A 11 -18.71 2.02 -30.78
N SER A 12 -18.30 2.12 -32.06
CA SER A 12 -17.88 0.92 -32.83
C SER A 12 -16.50 0.39 -32.44
N LYS A 13 -15.60 1.27 -31.93
CA LYS A 13 -14.28 0.88 -31.38
C LYS A 13 -14.41 0.19 -30.02
N ALA A 14 -15.38 0.59 -29.19
CA ALA A 14 -15.69 -0.07 -27.91
C ALA A 14 -16.28 -1.48 -28.10
N ALA A 15 -17.07 -1.70 -29.15
CA ALA A 15 -17.61 -3.01 -29.51
C ALA A 15 -16.53 -3.98 -30.05
N GLY A 16 -15.51 -3.46 -30.76
CA GLY A 16 -14.33 -4.23 -31.17
C GLY A 16 -13.46 -4.69 -29.99
N LEU A 17 -13.27 -3.81 -29.00
CA LEU A 17 -12.57 -4.12 -27.75
C LEU A 17 -13.31 -5.21 -26.94
N TRP A 18 -14.64 -5.21 -26.94
CA TRP A 18 -15.46 -6.24 -26.28
C TRP A 18 -15.37 -7.63 -26.94
N ARG A 19 -15.20 -7.71 -28.27
CA ARG A 19 -14.95 -8.98 -28.98
C ARG A 19 -13.53 -9.50 -28.72
N LEU A 20 -12.56 -8.60 -28.58
CA LEU A 20 -11.17 -8.91 -28.24
C LEU A 20 -10.99 -9.38 -26.79
N VAL A 21 -11.65 -8.74 -25.84
CA VAL A 21 -11.66 -9.17 -24.43
C VAL A 21 -12.36 -10.51 -24.27
N LYS A 22 -13.46 -10.78 -24.99
CA LYS A 22 -14.09 -12.11 -25.01
C LYS A 22 -13.23 -13.17 -25.68
N GLY A 23 -12.55 -12.85 -26.79
CA GLY A 23 -11.69 -13.79 -27.53
C GLY A 23 -10.39 -14.14 -26.80
N ALA A 24 -9.69 -13.14 -26.25
CA ALA A 24 -8.48 -13.34 -25.47
C ALA A 24 -8.79 -14.00 -24.11
N ALA A 25 -9.87 -13.62 -23.43
CA ALA A 25 -10.30 -14.29 -22.22
C ALA A 25 -10.69 -15.75 -22.50
N SER A 26 -11.47 -16.06 -23.55
CA SER A 26 -11.88 -17.44 -23.85
C SER A 26 -10.70 -18.36 -24.26
N VAL A 27 -9.71 -17.85 -25.00
CA VAL A 27 -8.51 -18.63 -25.37
C VAL A 27 -7.55 -18.81 -24.18
N VAL A 28 -7.42 -17.81 -23.32
CA VAL A 28 -6.69 -17.90 -22.03
C VAL A 28 -7.40 -18.86 -21.08
N TRP A 29 -8.74 -18.86 -21.03
CA TRP A 29 -9.55 -19.76 -20.21
C TRP A 29 -9.38 -21.24 -20.61
N ILE A 30 -9.38 -21.58 -21.91
CA ILE A 30 -9.30 -22.98 -22.38
C ILE A 30 -7.89 -23.58 -22.19
N LYS A 31 -6.82 -22.77 -22.21
CA LYS A 31 -5.45 -23.22 -21.95
C LYS A 31 -4.99 -23.11 -20.49
N ALA A 32 -5.56 -22.20 -19.69
CA ALA A 32 -5.22 -22.05 -18.27
C ALA A 32 -6.03 -23.01 -17.37
N ALA A 33 -7.26 -23.34 -17.73
CA ALA A 33 -8.11 -24.25 -16.94
C ALA A 33 -7.62 -25.72 -16.96
N SER A 34 -6.78 -26.10 -17.92
CA SER A 34 -6.18 -27.45 -18.02
C SER A 34 -4.85 -27.59 -17.27
N LEU A 35 -4.37 -26.53 -16.61
CA LEU A 35 -3.08 -26.50 -15.89
C LEU A 35 -3.21 -26.13 -14.41
N TRP A 36 -4.42 -26.01 -13.86
CA TRP A 36 -4.66 -25.52 -12.50
C TRP A 36 -5.30 -26.60 -11.60
N PRO A 37 -4.64 -27.08 -10.53
CA PRO A 37 -5.35 -27.70 -9.43
C PRO A 37 -6.09 -26.60 -8.64
N PRO A 38 -7.24 -26.90 -8.00
CA PRO A 38 -7.95 -25.92 -7.19
C PRO A 38 -7.03 -25.32 -6.14
N GLY A 39 -7.01 -23.99 -6.05
CA GLY A 39 -6.23 -23.26 -5.06
C GLY A 39 -6.50 -23.81 -3.68
N SER A 40 -5.46 -24.26 -2.99
CA SER A 40 -5.53 -24.76 -1.63
C SER A 40 -6.04 -23.66 -0.72
N GLY A 41 -7.31 -23.75 -0.30
CA GLY A 41 -7.79 -23.13 0.92
C GLY A 41 -7.02 -23.74 2.08
N GLY A 42 -5.88 -23.13 2.44
CA GLY A 42 -5.04 -23.57 3.54
C GLY A 42 -5.70 -23.27 4.89
N SER A 43 -5.84 -24.32 5.71
CA SER A 43 -6.17 -24.20 7.13
C SER A 43 -5.03 -23.48 7.85
N GLY A 44 -5.27 -22.25 8.33
CA GLY A 44 -4.23 -21.45 8.98
C GLY A 44 -3.53 -22.17 10.14
N SER A 45 -2.27 -21.82 10.38
CA SER A 45 -1.32 -22.44 11.34
C SER A 45 -1.78 -22.55 12.82
N GLY A 46 -3.00 -22.14 13.17
CA GLY A 46 -3.53 -22.07 14.54
C GLY A 46 -2.89 -20.96 15.39
N ARG A 47 -1.76 -20.39 14.98
CA ARG A 47 -1.02 -19.35 15.69
C ARG A 47 -1.76 -18.01 15.59
N ARG A 48 -1.82 -17.28 16.71
CA ARG A 48 -2.45 -15.95 16.80
C ARG A 48 -1.46 -14.94 17.35
N LEU A 49 -1.48 -13.72 16.81
CA LEU A 49 -0.93 -12.56 17.51
C LEU A 49 -1.95 -12.19 18.58
N ALA A 50 -1.62 -12.56 19.82
CA ALA A 50 -2.52 -12.41 20.95
C ALA A 50 -2.61 -10.95 21.39
N ILE A 51 -3.84 -10.49 21.61
CA ILE A 51 -4.15 -9.28 22.34
C ILE A 51 -4.92 -9.73 23.58
N ALA A 52 -4.40 -9.43 24.77
CA ALA A 52 -5.02 -9.87 26.01
C ALA A 52 -6.46 -9.36 26.08
N ARG A 53 -7.37 -10.22 26.54
CA ARG A 53 -8.79 -9.89 26.63
C ARG A 53 -9.03 -8.64 27.49
N GLU A 54 -8.32 -8.53 28.60
CA GLU A 54 -8.42 -7.39 29.52
C GLU A 54 -7.99 -6.09 28.86
N ASP A 55 -6.86 -6.08 28.14
CA ASP A 55 -6.38 -4.91 27.39
C ASP A 55 -7.37 -4.48 26.33
N ARG A 56 -7.88 -5.46 25.57
CA ARG A 56 -8.89 -5.22 24.56
C ARG A 56 -10.13 -4.60 25.17
N ASP A 57 -10.73 -5.26 26.16
CA ASP A 57 -12.00 -4.85 26.72
C ASP A 57 -11.86 -3.44 27.36
N ARG A 58 -10.71 -3.13 27.97
CA ARG A 58 -10.35 -1.79 28.48
C ARG A 58 -10.31 -0.72 27.39
N VAL A 59 -9.56 -0.93 26.30
CA VAL A 59 -9.46 0.06 25.20
C VAL A 59 -10.80 0.25 24.52
N ARG A 60 -11.53 -0.85 24.27
CA ARG A 60 -12.88 -0.80 23.69
C ARG A 60 -13.81 0.07 24.54
N GLU A 61 -13.75 -0.07 25.86
CA GLU A 61 -14.57 0.71 26.78
C GLU A 61 -14.17 2.20 26.82
N ARG A 62 -12.86 2.51 26.84
CA ARG A 62 -12.39 3.90 26.74
C ARG A 62 -12.87 4.60 25.47
N ILE A 63 -12.87 3.88 24.34
CA ILE A 63 -13.39 4.42 23.08
C ILE A 63 -14.89 4.69 23.19
N ARG A 64 -15.69 3.75 23.73
CA ARG A 64 -17.13 3.97 23.92
C ARG A 64 -17.42 5.19 24.75
N GLN A 65 -16.76 5.33 25.90
CA GLN A 65 -16.92 6.49 26.79
C GLN A 65 -16.58 7.81 26.10
N ALA A 66 -15.49 7.83 25.30
CA ALA A 66 -15.11 9.00 24.51
C ALA A 66 -16.14 9.33 23.41
N LEU A 67 -16.81 8.32 22.83
CA LEU A 67 -17.86 8.52 21.84
C LEU A 67 -19.17 9.01 22.45
N ASP A 68 -19.55 8.48 23.61
CA ASP A 68 -20.79 8.85 24.32
C ASP A 68 -20.71 10.29 24.87
N THR A 69 -19.56 10.67 25.41
CA THR A 69 -19.31 12.05 25.88
C THR A 69 -19.28 13.07 24.74
N GLY A 70 -18.97 12.62 23.51
CA GLY A 70 -19.01 13.43 22.28
C GLY A 70 -20.31 13.35 21.48
N ALA A 71 -21.36 12.70 21.99
CA ALA A 71 -22.65 12.52 21.30
C ALA A 71 -23.76 13.51 21.74
N GLY A 72 -23.48 14.41 22.69
CA GLY A 72 -24.39 15.50 23.06
C GLY A 72 -24.47 16.60 21.99
N PRO A 73 -25.50 17.48 22.02
CA PRO A 73 -25.55 18.66 21.18
C PRO A 73 -24.24 19.47 21.36
N VAL A 74 -23.69 19.97 20.24
CA VAL A 74 -22.34 20.52 20.00
C VAL A 74 -21.88 21.68 20.94
N GLN A 75 -22.56 21.95 22.04
CA GLN A 75 -22.38 23.15 22.86
C GLN A 75 -21.63 22.97 24.21
N ALA A 76 -21.05 21.82 24.58
CA ALA A 76 -20.51 21.70 25.95
C ALA A 76 -19.28 20.80 26.17
N GLN A 77 -18.37 20.68 25.21
CA GLN A 77 -16.98 20.32 25.50
C GLN A 77 -16.05 21.27 24.74
N VAL A 78 -15.84 22.46 25.32
CA VAL A 78 -14.74 23.32 24.90
C VAL A 78 -13.48 22.60 25.32
N GLU A 79 -12.82 21.91 24.39
CA GLU A 79 -11.45 21.45 24.65
C GLU A 79 -10.64 22.67 25.09
N PRO A 80 -9.84 22.56 26.16
CA PRO A 80 -9.07 23.68 26.66
C PRO A 80 -8.21 24.22 25.52
N GLN A 81 -8.31 25.53 25.27
CA GLN A 81 -7.54 26.19 24.25
C GLN A 81 -6.05 25.88 24.47
N PRO A 82 -5.31 25.45 23.43
CA PRO A 82 -3.90 25.18 23.56
C PRO A 82 -3.18 26.39 24.14
N SER A 83 -2.30 26.16 25.12
CA SER A 83 -1.41 27.21 25.62
C SER A 83 -0.52 27.76 24.49
N PRO A 84 0.13 28.93 24.67
CA PRO A 84 1.04 29.45 23.65
C PRO A 84 2.17 28.48 23.26
N ASP A 85 2.70 27.72 24.23
CA ASP A 85 3.70 26.68 23.99
C ASP A 85 3.12 25.50 23.17
N GLU A 86 1.91 25.04 23.49
CA GLU A 86 1.24 24.00 22.71
C GLU A 86 0.84 24.47 21.31
N THR A 87 0.51 25.75 21.15
CA THR A 87 0.25 26.36 19.85
C THR A 87 1.52 26.35 18.99
N ALA A 88 2.66 26.76 19.56
CA ALA A 88 3.95 26.70 18.89
C ALA A 88 4.36 25.26 18.54
N LEU A 89 4.09 24.31 19.43
CA LEU A 89 4.24 22.88 19.17
C LEU A 89 3.41 22.44 17.97
N LEU A 90 2.10 22.73 17.95
CA LEU A 90 1.20 22.36 16.84
C LEU A 90 1.67 22.91 15.49
N VAL A 91 2.14 24.17 15.45
CA VAL A 91 2.72 24.77 14.23
C VAL A 91 3.93 23.98 13.78
N ARG A 92 4.85 23.65 14.69
CA ARG A 92 6.05 22.85 14.38
C ARG A 92 5.68 21.46 13.85
N LEU A 93 4.76 20.75 14.52
CA LEU A 93 4.36 19.40 14.12
C LEU A 93 3.72 19.38 12.72
N ARG A 94 2.90 20.38 12.40
CA ARG A 94 2.30 20.53 11.07
C ARG A 94 3.35 20.82 10.01
N GLU A 95 4.31 21.68 10.31
CA GLU A 95 5.38 22.02 9.36
C GLU A 95 6.32 20.84 9.10
N GLU A 96 6.73 20.12 10.14
CA GLU A 96 7.53 18.90 9.98
C GLU A 96 6.77 17.83 9.19
N THR A 97 5.48 17.64 9.48
CA THR A 97 4.61 16.74 8.72
C THR A 97 4.53 17.16 7.26
N ARG A 98 4.35 18.45 6.97
CA ARG A 98 4.28 18.97 5.60
C ARG A 98 5.57 18.72 4.82
N GLN A 99 6.72 18.91 5.46
CA GLN A 99 8.03 18.66 4.84
C GLN A 99 8.23 17.17 4.54
N ALA A 100 7.95 16.29 5.51
CA ALA A 100 8.09 14.85 5.34
C ALA A 100 7.02 14.24 4.40
N ASN A 101 5.86 14.90 4.23
CA ASN A 101 4.80 14.47 3.32
C ASN A 101 5.07 14.83 1.84
N ARG A 102 6.24 15.37 1.50
CA ARG A 102 6.56 15.85 0.14
C ARG A 102 6.31 14.81 -0.97
N ASN A 103 6.76 13.57 -0.75
CA ASN A 103 6.56 12.45 -1.66
C ASN A 103 6.70 11.11 -0.91
N ASN A 104 6.47 9.98 -1.59
CA ASN A 104 6.49 8.66 -0.95
C ASN A 104 7.88 8.30 -0.37
N VAL A 105 8.99 8.73 -0.99
CA VAL A 105 10.34 8.43 -0.49
C VAL A 105 10.57 9.10 0.87
N GLU A 106 10.25 10.39 0.99
CA GLU A 106 10.38 11.13 2.26
C GLU A 106 9.49 10.56 3.37
N ARG A 107 8.22 10.27 3.04
CA ARG A 107 7.27 9.67 3.99
C ARG A 107 7.78 8.34 4.53
N THR A 108 8.25 7.48 3.63
CA THR A 108 8.77 6.16 3.97
C THR A 108 10.01 6.27 4.85
N ALA A 109 10.91 7.20 4.53
CA ALA A 109 12.10 7.45 5.34
C ALA A 109 11.73 7.95 6.75
N ALA A 110 10.75 8.85 6.87
CA ALA A 110 10.28 9.39 8.13
C ALA A 110 9.71 8.30 9.06
N TYR A 111 8.90 7.37 8.53
CA TYR A 111 8.42 6.22 9.30
C TYR A 111 9.56 5.33 9.82
N GLY A 112 10.54 5.02 8.96
CA GLY A 112 11.70 4.20 9.35
C GLY A 112 12.58 4.90 10.39
N ALA A 113 12.79 6.21 10.26
CA ALA A 113 13.53 7.01 11.22
C ALA A 113 12.81 7.12 12.58
N PHE A 114 11.48 7.23 12.57
CA PHE A 114 10.68 7.19 13.80
C PHE A 114 10.78 5.82 14.48
N TYR A 115 10.57 4.72 13.75
CA TYR A 115 10.62 3.37 14.32
C TYR A 115 11.96 3.07 15.00
N ARG A 116 13.09 3.47 14.39
CA ARG A 116 14.42 3.29 14.99
C ARG A 116 14.57 3.97 16.36
N ARG A 117 13.84 5.06 16.60
CA ARG A 117 13.85 5.79 17.88
C ARG A 117 12.83 5.22 18.87
N PHE A 118 11.69 4.72 18.38
CA PHE A 118 10.57 4.21 19.16
C PHE A 118 10.10 2.85 18.65
N PRO A 119 10.89 1.78 18.84
CA PRO A 119 10.57 0.44 18.32
C PRO A 119 9.30 -0.16 18.95
N GLU A 120 8.84 0.36 20.09
CA GLU A 120 7.57 0.01 20.72
C GLU A 120 6.35 0.40 19.87
N VAL A 121 6.49 1.36 18.94
CA VAL A 121 5.43 1.77 18.01
C VAL A 121 5.52 0.94 16.74
N HIS A 122 5.09 -0.33 16.84
CA HIS A 122 5.19 -1.32 15.75
C HIS A 122 4.63 -0.84 14.40
N TRP A 123 3.53 -0.05 14.44
CA TRP A 123 2.91 0.51 13.24
C TRP A 123 3.90 1.30 12.38
N ALA A 124 4.89 1.98 12.95
CA ALA A 124 5.85 2.76 12.18
C ALA A 124 6.74 1.88 11.27
N LEU A 125 7.19 0.69 11.74
CA LEU A 125 7.91 -0.25 10.86
C LEU A 125 6.98 -0.82 9.78
N LEU A 126 5.75 -1.18 10.16
CA LEU A 126 4.77 -1.68 9.21
C LEU A 126 4.49 -0.64 8.11
N ALA A 127 4.24 0.61 8.49
CA ALA A 127 4.01 1.72 7.57
C ALA A 127 5.23 1.99 6.69
N HIS A 128 6.45 1.91 7.24
CA HIS A 128 7.68 1.99 6.46
C HIS A 128 7.69 0.91 5.35
N LEU A 129 7.53 -0.37 5.70
CA LEU A 129 7.63 -1.47 4.73
C LEU A 129 6.48 -1.48 3.71
N VAL A 130 5.26 -1.18 4.14
CA VAL A 130 4.09 -1.11 3.24
C VAL A 130 4.19 0.11 2.32
N SER A 131 4.68 1.26 2.79
CA SER A 131 4.85 2.44 1.96
C SER A 131 5.91 2.25 0.88
N ARG A 132 6.91 1.38 1.10
CA ARG A 132 7.83 0.95 0.04
C ARG A 132 7.12 0.25 -1.12
N SER A 133 6.13 -0.59 -0.79
CA SER A 133 5.27 -1.23 -1.80
C SER A 133 4.40 -0.22 -2.56
N GLY A 134 3.91 0.80 -1.86
CA GLY A 134 3.26 1.96 -2.48
C GLY A 134 4.18 2.69 -3.46
N GLY A 135 5.44 2.92 -3.08
CA GLY A 135 6.45 3.58 -3.91
C GLY A 135 6.70 2.86 -5.22
N TYR A 136 6.96 1.54 -5.19
CA TYR A 136 7.12 0.79 -6.44
C TYR A 136 5.85 0.70 -7.27
N SER A 137 4.67 0.70 -6.64
CA SER A 137 3.41 0.71 -7.39
C SER A 137 3.23 2.02 -8.16
N MET A 138 3.72 3.14 -7.61
CA MET A 138 3.75 4.43 -8.30
C MET A 138 4.76 4.47 -9.45
N THR A 139 5.98 3.94 -9.26
CA THR A 139 7.00 3.94 -10.31
C THR A 139 6.71 2.95 -11.43
N ASP A 140 6.04 1.82 -11.14
CA ASP A 140 5.60 0.84 -12.15
C ASP A 140 4.75 1.51 -13.25
N LEU A 141 4.00 2.57 -12.93
CA LEU A 141 3.21 3.37 -13.90
C LEU A 141 4.08 4.13 -14.92
N ARG A 142 5.37 4.30 -14.64
CA ARG A 142 6.39 4.84 -15.56
C ARG A 142 7.50 3.82 -15.86
N GLY A 143 7.33 2.59 -15.40
CA GLY A 143 8.18 1.46 -15.70
C GLY A 143 7.96 0.96 -17.13
N GLU A 144 8.47 -0.22 -17.42
CA GLU A 144 8.51 -0.67 -18.81
C GLU A 144 7.15 -1.15 -19.37
N LEU A 145 6.34 -1.84 -18.56
CA LEU A 145 5.18 -2.59 -19.05
C LEU A 145 3.85 -1.83 -18.95
N LEU A 146 3.55 -1.18 -17.81
CA LEU A 146 2.26 -0.51 -17.63
C LEU A 146 2.00 0.62 -18.66
N PRO A 147 3.00 1.43 -19.07
CA PRO A 147 2.79 2.41 -20.14
C PRO A 147 2.44 1.83 -21.51
N LEU A 148 2.66 0.52 -21.72
CA LEU A 148 2.27 -0.18 -22.94
C LEU A 148 0.82 -0.71 -22.86
N LEU A 149 0.24 -0.77 -21.67
CA LEU A 149 -1.11 -1.31 -21.41
C LEU A 149 -2.14 -0.22 -21.12
N LEU A 150 -1.70 0.92 -20.59
CA LEU A 150 -2.57 2.00 -20.13
C LEU A 150 -2.26 3.29 -20.88
N ASP A 151 -3.32 4.06 -21.19
CA ASP A 151 -3.17 5.39 -21.73
C ASP A 151 -2.64 6.39 -20.69
N ALA A 152 -2.06 7.49 -21.17
CA ALA A 152 -1.44 8.50 -20.31
C ALA A 152 -2.40 9.09 -19.26
N GLY A 153 -3.68 9.24 -19.59
CA GLY A 153 -4.68 9.77 -18.66
C GLY A 153 -4.91 8.81 -17.49
N ARG A 154 -5.04 7.50 -17.77
CA ARG A 154 -5.16 6.48 -16.72
C ARG A 154 -3.91 6.37 -15.85
N LEU A 155 -2.71 6.36 -16.44
CA LEU A 155 -1.46 6.34 -15.68
C LEU A 155 -1.39 7.51 -14.69
N GLU A 156 -1.75 8.71 -15.15
CA GLU A 156 -1.78 9.92 -14.36
C GLU A 156 -2.83 9.85 -13.23
N THR A 157 -4.06 9.42 -13.53
CA THR A 157 -5.12 9.30 -12.50
C THR A 157 -4.81 8.19 -11.48
N THR A 158 -4.24 7.06 -11.90
CA THR A 158 -3.79 6.00 -10.99
C THR A 158 -2.67 6.49 -10.08
N PHE A 159 -1.69 7.22 -10.62
CA PHE A 159 -0.64 7.85 -9.80
C PHE A 159 -1.26 8.81 -8.78
N ARG A 160 -2.16 9.71 -9.21
CA ARG A 160 -2.84 10.65 -8.30
C ARG A 160 -3.59 9.96 -7.18
N MET A 161 -4.28 8.85 -7.47
CA MET A 161 -4.98 8.08 -6.45
C MET A 161 -4.00 7.47 -5.44
N LEU A 162 -2.94 6.79 -5.91
CA LEU A 162 -1.93 6.19 -5.05
C LEU A 162 -1.22 7.24 -4.18
N GLU A 163 -0.78 8.35 -4.79
CA GLU A 163 -0.09 9.44 -4.11
C GLU A 163 -1.00 10.09 -3.06
N ARG A 164 -2.27 10.37 -3.41
CA ARG A 164 -3.23 10.93 -2.46
C ARG A 164 -3.52 10.00 -1.29
N SER A 165 -3.73 8.69 -1.53
CA SER A 165 -3.90 7.72 -0.45
C SER A 165 -2.72 7.74 0.51
N ASN A 166 -1.49 7.63 -0.01
CA ASN A 166 -0.29 7.59 0.83
C ASN A 166 -0.07 8.92 1.58
N ALA A 167 -0.29 10.05 0.91
CA ALA A 167 -0.15 11.37 1.51
C ALA A 167 -1.19 11.66 2.59
N PHE A 168 -2.43 11.18 2.43
CA PHE A 168 -3.51 11.35 3.40
C PHE A 168 -3.30 10.48 4.64
N ILE A 169 -2.88 9.23 4.45
CA ILE A 169 -2.48 8.35 5.57
C ILE A 169 -1.34 9.00 6.37
N PHE A 170 -0.30 9.46 5.70
CA PHE A 170 0.85 10.09 6.37
C PHE A 170 0.48 11.39 7.07
N GLY A 171 -0.30 12.24 6.40
CA GLY A 171 -0.76 13.52 6.95
C GLY A 171 -1.62 13.37 8.21
N ASP A 172 -2.32 12.25 8.37
CA ASP A 172 -3.07 11.93 9.58
C ASP A 172 -2.21 11.23 10.65
N ALA A 173 -1.41 10.23 10.27
CA ALA A 173 -0.69 9.38 11.22
C ALA A 173 0.61 9.99 11.74
N TYR A 174 1.44 10.60 10.87
CA TYR A 174 2.74 11.14 11.26
C TYR A 174 2.70 12.22 12.35
N PRO A 175 1.77 13.20 12.35
CA PRO A 175 1.70 14.16 13.45
C PRO A 175 1.32 13.51 14.79
N GLN A 176 0.62 12.36 14.79
CA GLN A 176 0.39 11.58 16.00
C GLN A 176 1.68 10.98 16.55
N LEU A 177 2.53 10.46 15.65
CA LEU A 177 3.85 9.93 16.01
C LEU A 177 4.74 11.03 16.60
N LEU A 178 4.79 12.21 15.97
CA LEU A 178 5.56 13.34 16.49
C LEU A 178 5.04 13.83 17.84
N LEU A 179 3.72 13.81 18.04
CA LEU A 179 3.11 14.16 19.33
C LEU A 179 3.47 13.13 20.42
N TYR A 180 3.55 11.84 20.07
CA TYR A 180 4.04 10.81 20.97
C TYR A 180 5.52 11.03 21.33
N GLU A 181 6.38 11.28 20.34
CA GLU A 181 7.79 11.61 20.58
C GLU A 181 7.93 12.81 21.53
N GLU A 182 7.18 13.89 21.29
CA GLU A 182 7.19 15.06 22.17
C GLU A 182 6.65 14.74 23.57
N SER A 183 5.62 13.89 23.68
CA SER A 183 5.08 13.44 24.96
C SER A 183 6.16 12.67 25.76
N ARG A 184 6.91 11.78 25.09
CA ARG A 184 8.05 11.06 25.68
C ARG A 184 9.13 12.02 26.13
N ARG A 185 9.49 13.01 25.30
CA ARG A 185 10.49 14.03 25.62
C ARG A 185 10.10 14.88 26.84
N ARG A 186 8.82 15.23 26.98
CA ARG A 186 8.30 16.03 28.09
C ARG A 186 7.91 15.21 29.34
N GLY A 187 7.96 13.88 29.26
CA GLY A 187 7.55 12.99 30.35
C GLY A 187 6.07 13.05 30.72
N ARG A 188 5.20 13.57 29.84
CA ARG A 188 3.75 13.67 30.08
C ARG A 188 2.95 13.49 28.79
N PRO A 189 1.73 12.92 28.83
CA PRO A 189 0.90 12.76 27.65
C PRO A 189 0.42 14.12 27.13
N LEU A 190 0.40 14.28 25.80
CA LEU A 190 -0.10 15.49 25.11
C LEU A 190 -1.27 15.18 24.16
N PHE A 191 -1.94 14.04 24.31
CA PHE A 191 -2.93 13.54 23.35
C PHE A 191 -4.24 14.34 23.30
N HIS A 192 -4.47 15.25 24.24
CA HIS A 192 -5.52 16.26 24.13
C HIS A 192 -5.32 17.22 22.94
N LEU A 193 -4.12 17.28 22.36
CA LEU A 193 -3.83 18.07 21.17
C LEU A 193 -4.16 17.37 19.85
N LEU A 194 -4.53 16.07 19.87
CA LEU A 194 -4.86 15.30 18.66
C LEU A 194 -6.00 15.92 17.83
N PRO A 195 -7.10 16.43 18.42
CA PRO A 195 -8.16 17.05 17.63
C PRO A 195 -7.70 18.32 16.91
N ALA A 196 -6.80 19.10 17.51
CA ALA A 196 -6.18 20.25 16.84
C ALA A 196 -5.33 19.83 15.63
N LEU A 197 -4.82 18.59 15.59
CA LEU A 197 -4.12 18.01 14.44
C LEU A 197 -5.08 17.40 13.41
N GLY A 198 -6.41 17.46 13.63
CA GLY A 198 -7.43 16.90 12.74
C GLY A 198 -7.59 15.38 12.85
N VAL A 199 -6.99 14.78 13.88
CA VAL A 199 -7.02 13.33 14.12
C VAL A 199 -8.37 12.94 14.69
N SER A 200 -8.90 11.80 14.24
CA SER A 200 -10.18 11.26 14.71
C SER A 200 -10.22 11.09 16.23
N ARG A 201 -11.39 11.39 16.84
CA ARG A 201 -11.64 11.13 18.27
C ARG A 201 -11.45 9.67 18.66
N PHE A 202 -11.46 8.76 17.69
CA PHE A 202 -11.11 7.35 17.86
C PHE A 202 -9.71 7.13 18.44
N MET A 203 -8.73 7.95 18.05
CA MET A 203 -7.32 7.71 18.36
C MET A 203 -6.85 8.22 19.72
N ARG A 204 -7.51 9.24 20.29
CA ARG A 204 -7.13 9.80 21.61
C ARG A 204 -7.13 8.76 22.74
N PRO A 205 -8.24 8.04 23.01
CA PRO A 205 -8.26 7.03 24.07
C PRO A 205 -7.26 5.87 23.82
N VAL A 206 -6.95 5.58 22.55
CA VAL A 206 -5.96 4.55 22.17
C VAL A 206 -4.54 5.00 22.54
N TRP A 207 -4.16 6.23 22.22
CA TRP A 207 -2.86 6.77 22.57
C TRP A 207 -2.68 6.92 24.09
N GLU A 208 -3.73 7.35 24.79
CA GLU A 208 -3.75 7.41 26.25
C GLU A 208 -3.59 6.02 26.89
N ASP A 209 -4.20 4.97 26.32
CA ASP A 209 -4.00 3.60 26.78
C ASP A 209 -2.58 3.10 26.50
N PHE A 210 -2.07 3.33 25.29
CA PHE A 210 -0.72 2.95 24.91
C PHE A 210 0.35 3.62 25.79
N TRP A 211 0.17 4.89 26.14
CA TRP A 211 1.07 5.60 27.05
C TRP A 211 1.14 4.94 28.44
N GLN A 212 0.03 4.40 28.93
CA GLN A 212 -0.05 3.78 30.26
C GLN A 212 0.41 2.33 30.27
N HIS A 213 0.09 1.56 29.23
CA HIS A 213 0.26 0.10 29.23
C HIS A 213 1.27 -0.43 28.21
N GLY A 214 1.65 0.38 27.21
CA GLY A 214 2.63 -0.01 26.20
C GLY A 214 2.14 -1.11 25.23
N THR A 215 0.83 -1.31 25.09
CA THR A 215 0.28 -2.40 24.26
C THR A 215 0.38 -2.11 22.76
N SER A 216 1.55 -2.36 22.16
CA SER A 216 1.88 -2.06 20.76
C SER A 216 0.89 -2.64 19.75
N ALA A 217 0.37 -3.83 20.03
CA ALA A 217 -0.60 -4.49 19.16
C ALA A 217 -1.93 -3.73 19.07
N LEU A 218 -2.44 -3.20 20.20
CA LEU A 218 -3.68 -2.42 20.19
C LEU A 218 -3.48 -1.07 19.49
N LEU A 219 -2.37 -0.37 19.77
CA LEU A 219 -2.07 0.87 19.06
C LEU A 219 -1.98 0.64 17.54
N THR A 220 -1.28 -0.42 17.12
CA THR A 220 -1.05 -0.71 15.70
C THR A 220 -2.34 -1.07 14.97
N VAL A 221 -3.18 -1.93 15.56
CA VAL A 221 -4.48 -2.27 14.97
C VAL A 221 -5.38 -1.05 14.91
N SER A 222 -5.39 -0.20 15.93
CA SER A 222 -6.16 1.04 15.92
C SER A 222 -5.68 2.03 14.85
N LEU A 223 -4.36 2.19 14.66
CA LEU A 223 -3.83 3.03 13.58
C LEU A 223 -4.20 2.48 12.18
N ILE A 224 -4.21 1.15 11.99
CA ILE A 224 -4.71 0.51 10.76
C ILE A 224 -6.21 0.79 10.56
N VAL A 225 -7.03 0.68 11.61
CA VAL A 225 -8.47 0.98 11.48
C VAL A 225 -8.68 2.46 11.15
N ASN A 226 -7.93 3.34 11.80
CA ASN A 226 -7.99 4.78 11.58
C ASN A 226 -7.56 5.16 10.16
N GLU A 227 -6.42 4.67 9.67
CA GLU A 227 -5.93 5.02 8.33
C GLU A 227 -6.92 4.56 7.24
N GLN A 228 -7.44 3.33 7.34
CA GLN A 228 -8.28 2.74 6.30
C GLN A 228 -9.66 3.39 6.26
N SER A 229 -10.17 3.79 7.43
CA SER A 229 -11.42 4.56 7.56
C SER A 229 -11.24 6.01 7.11
N TYR A 230 -10.09 6.62 7.42
CA TYR A 230 -9.76 8.00 7.05
C TYR A 230 -9.78 8.20 5.53
N ILE A 231 -9.18 7.27 4.78
CA ILE A 231 -9.11 7.36 3.32
C ILE A 231 -10.40 6.93 2.60
N GLN A 232 -11.33 6.25 3.27
CA GLN A 232 -12.55 5.72 2.65
C GLN A 232 -13.33 6.85 1.95
N GLY A 233 -13.84 7.80 2.72
CA GLY A 233 -14.61 8.92 2.15
C GLY A 233 -13.75 10.02 1.49
N ARG A 234 -12.42 9.95 1.59
CA ARG A 234 -11.50 10.98 1.06
C ARG A 234 -10.84 10.60 -0.26
N VAL A 235 -10.71 9.31 -0.53
CA VAL A 235 -10.01 8.78 -1.70
C VAL A 235 -10.79 7.64 -2.34
N VAL A 236 -11.20 6.63 -1.57
CA VAL A 236 -11.86 5.44 -2.12
C VAL A 236 -13.22 5.80 -2.74
N ASP A 237 -13.98 6.67 -2.08
CA ASP A 237 -15.29 7.11 -2.54
C ASP A 237 -15.24 8.33 -3.48
N ASP A 238 -14.04 8.83 -3.81
CA ASP A 238 -13.89 9.92 -4.77
C ASP A 238 -14.44 9.50 -6.15
N PRO A 239 -15.42 10.22 -6.72
CA PRO A 239 -16.07 9.82 -7.98
C PRO A 239 -15.12 9.73 -9.17
N VAL A 240 -14.03 10.49 -9.17
CA VAL A 240 -13.01 10.44 -10.23
C VAL A 240 -12.24 9.14 -10.10
N PHE A 241 -11.77 8.79 -8.91
CA PHE A 241 -10.98 7.57 -8.69
C PHE A 241 -11.82 6.31 -8.84
N ARG A 242 -13.07 6.30 -8.37
CA ARG A 242 -13.99 5.17 -8.61
C ARG A 242 -14.12 4.88 -10.10
N ARG A 243 -14.49 5.90 -10.88
CA ARG A 243 -14.77 5.75 -12.32
C ARG A 243 -13.53 5.46 -13.16
N GLN A 244 -12.41 6.09 -12.85
CA GLN A 244 -11.22 6.07 -13.71
C GLN A 244 -10.16 5.06 -13.29
N VAL A 245 -10.23 4.56 -12.04
CA VAL A 245 -9.23 3.62 -11.50
C VAL A 245 -9.92 2.37 -10.96
N LEU A 246 -10.74 2.48 -9.91
CA LEU A 246 -11.19 1.35 -9.10
C LEU A 246 -12.24 0.46 -9.77
N GLU A 247 -13.21 1.05 -10.48
CA GLU A 247 -14.32 0.36 -11.15
C GLU A 247 -14.06 0.19 -12.64
N THR A 248 -12.80 -0.05 -13.01
CA THR A 248 -12.40 -0.23 -14.40
C THR A 248 -12.18 -1.70 -14.75
N PRO A 249 -12.30 -2.08 -16.03
CA PRO A 249 -11.91 -3.40 -16.49
C PRO A 249 -10.44 -3.74 -16.17
N THR A 250 -9.56 -2.72 -16.18
CA THR A 250 -8.16 -2.86 -15.79
C THR A 250 -8.02 -3.24 -14.32
N ALA A 251 -8.76 -2.59 -13.42
CA ALA A 251 -8.78 -2.97 -12.00
C ALA A 251 -9.30 -4.40 -11.83
N ALA A 252 -10.39 -4.77 -12.49
CA ALA A 252 -10.88 -6.15 -12.48
C ALA A 252 -9.81 -7.16 -12.98
N ALA A 253 -9.04 -6.80 -14.01
CA ALA A 253 -7.91 -7.61 -14.48
C ALA A 253 -6.78 -7.69 -13.45
N GLN A 254 -6.40 -6.60 -12.78
CA GLN A 254 -5.38 -6.62 -11.72
C GLN A 254 -5.79 -7.52 -10.55
N ARG A 255 -7.07 -7.52 -10.18
CA ARG A 255 -7.65 -8.44 -9.18
C ARG A 255 -7.53 -9.88 -9.63
N LEU A 256 -8.01 -10.19 -10.84
CA LEU A 256 -7.95 -11.54 -11.43
C LEU A 256 -6.51 -12.06 -11.58
N LEU A 257 -5.57 -11.17 -11.93
CA LEU A 257 -4.17 -11.50 -12.12
C LEU A 257 -3.35 -11.48 -10.83
N GLN A 258 -3.95 -11.05 -9.71
CA GLN A 258 -3.34 -10.95 -8.38
C GLN A 258 -2.12 -10.01 -8.32
N LEU A 259 -2.25 -8.82 -8.90
CA LEU A 259 -1.13 -7.86 -9.07
C LEU A 259 -0.98 -6.84 -7.92
N ASN A 260 -1.98 -6.73 -7.04
CA ASN A 260 -1.96 -5.82 -5.88
C ASN A 260 -1.23 -6.46 -4.69
N GLN A 261 0.05 -6.72 -4.87
CA GLN A 261 0.89 -7.41 -3.90
C GLN A 261 1.58 -6.40 -2.98
N VAL A 262 1.44 -6.59 -1.67
CA VAL A 262 2.23 -5.88 -0.66
C VAL A 262 3.17 -6.89 -0.02
N VAL A 263 4.47 -6.59 -0.10
CA VAL A 263 5.52 -7.51 0.32
C VAL A 263 6.32 -6.98 1.50
N LEU A 264 6.58 -7.87 2.45
CA LEU A 264 7.47 -7.73 3.58
C LEU A 264 8.78 -8.44 3.24
N PRO A 265 9.87 -7.68 3.06
CA PRO A 265 11.16 -8.24 2.71
C PRO A 265 11.78 -8.98 3.89
N TRP A 266 12.39 -10.13 3.60
CA TRP A 266 13.20 -10.87 4.56
C TRP A 266 14.59 -11.07 3.98
N LEU A 267 15.54 -10.32 4.54
CA LEU A 267 16.95 -10.41 4.18
C LEU A 267 17.66 -11.39 5.15
N PRO A 268 18.19 -12.54 4.69
CA PRO A 268 18.94 -13.47 5.54
C PRO A 268 20.21 -12.85 6.14
N GLU A 269 20.76 -13.50 7.16
CA GLU A 269 21.91 -13.00 7.93
C GLU A 269 23.24 -13.15 7.18
N GLU A 270 23.41 -14.26 6.48
CA GLU A 270 24.52 -14.48 5.57
C GLU A 270 24.03 -14.50 4.12
N PRO A 271 24.74 -13.86 3.18
CA PRO A 271 24.55 -14.12 1.77
C PRO A 271 24.75 -15.62 1.52
N PRO A 272 23.95 -16.28 0.67
CA PRO A 272 24.19 -17.69 0.36
C PRO A 272 25.64 -17.88 -0.11
N ALA A 273 26.34 -18.86 0.46
CA ALA A 273 27.78 -19.13 0.26
C ALA A 273 28.21 -19.35 -1.21
N ALA A 274 27.24 -19.51 -2.10
CA ALA A 274 27.40 -19.37 -3.54
C ALA A 274 26.18 -18.62 -4.09
N PRO A 275 26.33 -17.75 -5.11
CA PRO A 275 25.18 -17.28 -5.87
C PRO A 275 24.47 -18.52 -6.41
N ALA A 276 23.22 -18.74 -6.00
CA ALA A 276 22.45 -19.85 -6.54
C ALA A 276 22.46 -19.73 -8.08
N PRO A 277 22.68 -20.81 -8.84
CA PRO A 277 22.71 -20.78 -10.30
C PRO A 277 21.34 -20.49 -10.96
N SER A 278 20.40 -19.91 -10.20
CA SER A 278 19.05 -19.57 -10.63
C SER A 278 18.76 -18.12 -10.26
N SER A 279 17.97 -17.41 -11.07
CA SER A 279 17.62 -15.98 -10.92
C SER A 279 16.83 -15.61 -9.63
N ARG A 280 16.79 -16.49 -8.64
CA ARG A 280 16.09 -16.28 -7.37
C ARG A 280 16.90 -15.35 -6.49
N SER A 281 16.26 -14.26 -6.08
CA SER A 281 16.80 -13.31 -5.10
C SER A 281 17.18 -14.05 -3.82
N ALA A 282 18.27 -13.64 -3.16
CA ALA A 282 18.51 -14.03 -1.77
C ALA A 282 17.45 -13.46 -0.82
N LEU A 283 16.70 -12.45 -1.28
CA LEU A 283 15.58 -11.85 -0.57
C LEU A 283 14.32 -12.73 -0.69
N ARG A 284 13.79 -13.20 0.44
CA ARG A 284 12.45 -13.80 0.48
C ARG A 284 11.42 -12.72 0.72
N LEU A 285 10.21 -12.91 0.20
CA LEU A 285 9.15 -11.91 0.28
C LEU A 285 7.91 -12.52 0.87
N TYR A 286 7.64 -12.19 2.13
CA TYR A 286 6.35 -12.52 2.72
C TYR A 286 5.33 -11.46 2.33
N GLY A 287 4.04 -11.75 2.44
CA GLY A 287 3.05 -10.71 2.23
C GLY A 287 1.70 -11.26 1.87
N ARG A 288 0.89 -10.37 1.28
CA ARG A 288 -0.49 -10.66 0.91
C ARG A 288 -0.83 -9.94 -0.38
N ILE A 289 -1.86 -10.46 -1.04
CA ILE A 289 -2.45 -9.86 -2.23
C ILE A 289 -3.81 -9.30 -1.82
N LEU A 290 -4.05 -8.03 -2.11
CA LEU A 290 -5.33 -7.38 -1.85
C LEU A 290 -6.24 -7.59 -3.05
N GLU A 291 -7.44 -8.12 -2.83
CA GLU A 291 -8.39 -8.44 -3.88
C GLU A 291 -9.33 -7.27 -4.17
N ASP A 292 -9.91 -6.63 -3.17
CA ASP A 292 -10.80 -5.48 -3.37
C ASP A 292 -10.35 -4.25 -2.58
N PHE A 293 -9.74 -3.29 -3.27
CA PHE A 293 -9.37 -2.02 -2.64
C PHE A 293 -10.61 -1.18 -2.28
N THR A 294 -11.80 -1.45 -2.82
CA THR A 294 -13.01 -0.68 -2.48
C THR A 294 -13.63 -1.12 -1.15
N ASP A 295 -13.33 -2.33 -0.67
CA ASP A 295 -13.87 -2.88 0.57
C ASP A 295 -13.04 -2.44 1.79
N LEU A 296 -13.67 -1.66 2.69
CA LEU A 296 -13.03 -1.19 3.91
C LEU A 296 -12.64 -2.33 4.87
N GLU A 297 -13.50 -3.34 5.04
CA GLU A 297 -13.27 -4.46 5.96
C GLU A 297 -12.13 -5.32 5.44
N GLU A 298 -12.05 -5.55 4.13
CA GLU A 298 -10.92 -6.25 3.51
C GLU A 298 -9.61 -5.50 3.76
N ARG A 299 -9.56 -4.17 3.52
CA ARG A 299 -8.35 -3.38 3.75
C ARG A 299 -7.90 -3.39 5.22
N ILE A 300 -8.84 -3.30 6.17
CA ILE A 300 -8.53 -3.39 7.60
C ILE A 300 -7.99 -4.79 7.94
N ALA A 301 -8.63 -5.85 7.46
CA ALA A 301 -8.18 -7.22 7.67
C ALA A 301 -6.79 -7.47 7.06
N PHE A 302 -6.55 -6.94 5.86
CA PHE A 302 -5.28 -7.02 5.15
C PHE A 302 -4.15 -6.37 5.95
N GLY A 303 -4.33 -5.14 6.44
CA GLY A 303 -3.34 -4.46 7.28
C GLY A 303 -3.05 -5.23 8.57
N ARG A 304 -4.09 -5.76 9.24
CA ARG A 304 -3.94 -6.61 10.43
C ARG A 304 -3.14 -7.88 10.15
N GLN A 305 -3.38 -8.53 9.01
CA GLN A 305 -2.66 -9.72 8.60
C GLN A 305 -1.18 -9.44 8.29
N LEU A 306 -0.87 -8.32 7.62
CA LEU A 306 0.52 -7.88 7.41
C LEU A 306 1.22 -7.60 8.75
N TYR A 307 0.53 -6.94 9.69
CA TYR A 307 1.05 -6.75 11.04
C TYR A 307 1.38 -8.08 11.73
N ALA A 308 0.46 -9.05 11.67
CA ALA A 308 0.67 -10.37 12.23
C ALA A 308 1.82 -11.13 11.55
N LEU A 309 1.96 -11.06 10.22
CA LEU A 309 3.08 -11.67 9.50
C LEU A 309 4.43 -11.09 9.95
N LEU A 310 4.49 -9.77 10.13
CA LEU A 310 5.70 -9.07 10.51
C LEU A 310 6.11 -9.34 11.97
N PHE A 311 5.17 -9.24 12.91
CA PHE A 311 5.47 -9.25 14.35
C PHE A 311 5.18 -10.56 15.08
N ALA A 312 4.46 -11.53 14.49
CA ALA A 312 4.22 -12.81 15.16
C ALA A 312 5.38 -13.82 15.01
N ALA A 313 6.31 -13.57 14.08
CA ALA A 313 7.45 -14.43 13.78
C ALA A 313 8.77 -13.64 13.90
N PRO A 314 9.59 -13.87 14.95
CA PRO A 314 10.81 -13.10 15.19
C PRO A 314 11.79 -13.07 14.00
N GLY A 315 11.93 -14.20 13.29
CA GLY A 315 12.80 -14.27 12.12
C GLY A 315 12.37 -13.35 10.97
N VAL A 316 11.06 -13.13 10.79
CA VAL A 316 10.53 -12.20 9.77
C VAL A 316 10.86 -10.77 10.16
N LEU A 317 10.60 -10.40 11.42
CA LEU A 317 10.91 -9.07 11.95
C LEU A 317 12.39 -8.72 11.76
N THR A 318 13.32 -9.57 12.24
CA THR A 318 14.76 -9.30 12.13
C THR A 318 15.22 -9.17 10.68
N GLY A 319 14.72 -10.02 9.77
CA GLY A 319 15.06 -9.91 8.35
C GLY A 319 14.51 -8.65 7.70
N ALA A 320 13.32 -8.18 8.12
CA ALA A 320 12.72 -6.95 7.63
C ALA A 320 13.43 -5.70 8.16
N GLU A 321 13.83 -5.68 9.44
CA GLU A 321 14.65 -4.62 10.03
C GLU A 321 16.01 -4.53 9.34
N ARG A 322 16.66 -5.68 9.11
CA ARG A 322 17.92 -5.75 8.38
C ARG A 322 17.78 -5.18 6.97
N PHE A 323 16.74 -5.57 6.25
CA PHE A 323 16.45 -5.02 4.92
C PHE A 323 16.24 -3.50 4.97
N ALA A 324 15.40 -3.00 5.88
CA ALA A 324 15.12 -1.59 6.04
C ALA A 324 16.37 -0.77 6.39
N GLY A 325 17.30 -1.34 7.16
CA GLY A 325 18.59 -0.72 7.50
C GLY A 325 19.64 -0.77 6.39
N THR A 326 19.54 -1.73 5.46
CA THR A 326 20.59 -1.99 4.45
C THR A 326 20.23 -1.44 3.07
N VAL A 327 18.95 -1.48 2.69
CA VAL A 327 18.49 -1.16 1.33
C VAL A 327 17.78 0.19 1.35
N PRO A 328 18.39 1.26 0.79
CA PRO A 328 17.73 2.55 0.62
C PRO A 328 16.42 2.41 -0.15
N HIS A 329 15.40 3.17 0.24
CA HIS A 329 14.14 3.22 -0.50
C HIS A 329 14.22 4.27 -1.60
N THR A 330 14.07 3.85 -2.85
CA THR A 330 14.04 4.73 -4.03
C THR A 330 12.65 4.80 -4.67
N GLY A 331 11.75 3.92 -4.26
CA GLY A 331 10.48 3.67 -4.95
C GLY A 331 10.63 2.74 -6.16
N SER A 332 11.82 2.26 -6.51
CA SER A 332 11.99 1.31 -7.62
C SER A 332 11.75 -0.14 -7.18
N ARG A 333 11.25 -1.00 -8.09
CA ARG A 333 11.27 -2.46 -7.92
C ARG A 333 12.68 -3.02 -7.77
N ALA A 334 13.70 -2.30 -8.25
CA ALA A 334 15.10 -2.70 -8.14
C ALA A 334 15.59 -2.73 -6.68
N ASP A 335 14.90 -2.05 -5.76
CA ASP A 335 15.17 -2.13 -4.31
C ASP A 335 14.97 -3.57 -3.79
N TYR A 336 14.00 -4.31 -4.36
CA TYR A 336 13.64 -5.66 -3.93
C TYR A 336 14.24 -6.75 -4.83
N TRP A 337 14.26 -6.52 -6.15
CA TRP A 337 14.69 -7.51 -7.14
C TRP A 337 15.69 -6.92 -8.14
N PRO A 338 16.92 -6.56 -7.73
CA PRO A 338 17.92 -5.98 -8.60
C PRO A 338 18.35 -6.93 -9.74
N GLN A 339 18.11 -8.23 -9.62
CA GLN A 339 18.36 -9.21 -10.68
C GLN A 339 17.28 -9.22 -11.77
N LEU A 340 16.07 -8.72 -11.50
CA LEU A 340 14.97 -8.63 -12.47
C LEU A 340 14.76 -7.21 -13.00
N TYR A 341 15.04 -6.19 -12.18
CA TYR A 341 14.78 -4.79 -12.51
C TYR A 341 16.04 -3.93 -12.50
N THR A 342 15.99 -2.82 -13.23
CA THR A 342 17.03 -1.80 -13.24
C THR A 342 16.42 -0.40 -13.33
N ALA A 343 17.01 0.54 -12.60
CA ALA A 343 16.70 1.97 -12.71
C ALA A 343 17.36 2.63 -13.93
N ALA A 344 18.31 1.96 -14.59
CA ALA A 344 18.94 2.51 -15.78
C ALA A 344 17.94 2.48 -16.95
N ALA A 345 17.61 3.65 -17.49
CA ALA A 345 16.73 3.76 -18.64
C ALA A 345 17.28 2.93 -19.82
N PRO A 346 16.42 2.19 -20.54
CA PRO A 346 16.85 1.45 -21.72
C PRO A 346 17.40 2.43 -22.75
N ALA A 347 18.52 2.07 -23.39
CA ALA A 347 19.11 2.88 -24.45
C ALA A 347 18.06 3.19 -25.54
N PRO A 348 18.17 4.31 -26.28
CA PRO A 348 17.18 4.69 -27.30
C PRO A 348 16.85 3.59 -28.32
N ALA A 349 17.81 2.70 -28.61
CA ALA A 349 17.67 1.54 -29.50
C ALA A 349 16.85 0.36 -28.92
N GLN A 350 16.58 0.35 -27.61
CA GLN A 350 15.77 -0.66 -26.91
C GLN A 350 14.34 -0.20 -26.62
N LYS A 351 13.96 1.04 -26.97
CA LYS A 351 12.54 1.43 -27.00
C LYS A 351 11.85 0.52 -28.01
N ALA A 352 11.06 -0.43 -27.52
CA ALA A 352 10.40 -1.43 -28.34
C ALA A 352 9.66 -0.72 -29.48
N SER A 353 10.21 -0.83 -30.70
CA SER A 353 9.58 -0.27 -31.88
C SER A 353 8.15 -0.81 -31.96
N PRO A 354 7.13 0.03 -32.21
CA PRO A 354 5.74 -0.42 -32.30
C PRO A 354 5.56 -1.56 -33.31
N SER A 355 6.45 -1.66 -34.30
CA SER A 355 6.42 -2.65 -35.39
C SER A 355 7.13 -3.98 -35.10
N LYS A 356 7.92 -4.10 -34.00
CA LYS A 356 8.52 -5.38 -33.58
C LYS A 356 7.73 -5.95 -32.41
N GLY A 357 7.30 -7.20 -32.55
CA GLY A 357 6.57 -7.92 -31.51
C GLY A 357 7.32 -7.93 -30.17
N TRP A 358 6.58 -7.93 -29.07
CA TRP A 358 7.17 -8.09 -27.74
C TRP A 358 7.71 -9.51 -27.59
N THR A 359 8.98 -9.66 -27.20
CA THR A 359 9.59 -10.97 -26.93
C THR A 359 9.61 -11.22 -25.42
N GLU A 360 8.99 -12.33 -25.01
CA GLU A 360 8.95 -12.76 -23.60
C GLU A 360 10.38 -12.94 -23.04
N ARG A 361 10.70 -12.20 -21.98
CA ARG A 361 11.97 -12.24 -21.25
C ARG A 361 11.91 -13.17 -20.05
N LEU A 362 10.71 -13.49 -19.56
CA LEU A 362 10.53 -14.44 -18.48
C LEU A 362 10.28 -15.85 -19.03
N ASP A 363 10.75 -16.87 -18.34
CA ASP A 363 10.39 -18.26 -18.59
C ASP A 363 9.15 -18.68 -17.78
N ARG A 364 8.72 -19.94 -17.93
CA ARG A 364 7.54 -20.45 -17.21
C ARG A 364 7.69 -20.46 -15.69
N SER A 365 8.92 -20.42 -15.17
CA SER A 365 9.23 -20.35 -13.75
C SER A 365 9.21 -18.92 -13.20
N GLY A 366 9.08 -17.90 -14.06
CA GLY A 366 9.21 -16.49 -13.69
C GLY A 366 10.67 -16.01 -13.65
N SER A 367 11.62 -16.80 -14.14
CA SER A 367 13.02 -16.41 -14.21
C SER A 367 13.33 -15.66 -15.50
N LEU A 368 14.27 -14.70 -15.43
CA LEU A 368 14.77 -14.02 -16.61
C LEU A 368 15.53 -15.01 -17.51
N ARG A 369 15.20 -15.04 -18.80
CA ARG A 369 15.88 -15.86 -19.80
C ARG A 369 17.34 -15.41 -19.96
N ALA A 370 18.22 -16.36 -20.26
CA ALA A 370 19.64 -16.07 -20.48
C ALA A 370 19.83 -14.98 -21.55
N GLY A 371 20.58 -13.93 -21.21
CA GLY A 371 20.84 -12.79 -22.09
C GLY A 371 19.72 -11.77 -22.24
N ALA A 372 18.53 -11.98 -21.64
CA ALA A 372 17.47 -10.99 -21.67
C ALA A 372 17.79 -9.80 -20.75
N PRO A 373 17.48 -8.56 -21.15
CA PRO A 373 17.71 -7.38 -20.31
C PRO A 373 16.71 -7.35 -19.14
N ARG A 374 17.15 -6.77 -18.01
CA ARG A 374 16.30 -6.47 -16.86
C ARG A 374 15.20 -5.47 -17.24
N PHE A 375 14.08 -5.52 -16.53
CA PHE A 375 12.96 -4.61 -16.73
C PHE A 375 13.26 -3.23 -16.17
N TYR A 376 12.92 -2.18 -16.92
CA TYR A 376 13.06 -0.81 -16.45
C TYR A 376 12.06 -0.49 -15.32
N SER A 377 12.59 -0.04 -14.18
CA SER A 377 11.83 0.48 -13.03
C SER A 377 12.56 1.70 -12.46
N PRO A 378 12.12 2.92 -12.80
CA PRO A 378 12.80 4.16 -12.38
C PRO A 378 12.73 4.39 -10.87
N ALA A 379 13.56 5.30 -10.36
CA ALA A 379 13.34 5.88 -9.04
C ALA A 379 12.11 6.82 -9.05
N LEU A 380 11.47 7.02 -7.89
CA LEU A 380 10.26 7.85 -7.81
C LEU A 380 10.49 9.28 -8.31
N THR A 381 11.59 9.91 -7.90
CA THR A 381 11.94 11.29 -8.24
C THR A 381 12.24 11.49 -9.72
N GLU A 382 12.62 10.42 -10.43
CA GLU A 382 12.83 10.43 -11.89
C GLU A 382 11.53 10.18 -12.65
N ALA A 383 10.65 9.35 -12.08
CA ALA A 383 9.36 8.98 -12.67
C ALA A 383 8.30 10.09 -12.54
N TRP A 384 8.28 10.74 -11.37
CA TRP A 384 7.23 11.65 -10.97
C TRP A 384 7.85 12.84 -10.19
N PRO A 385 7.70 14.08 -10.69
CA PRO A 385 8.13 15.24 -9.92
C PRO A 385 7.25 15.42 -8.68
N ASP A 386 7.79 16.08 -7.65
CA ASP A 386 7.01 16.50 -6.49
C ASP A 386 5.84 17.39 -6.93
N ARG A 387 4.69 17.22 -6.29
CA ARG A 387 3.46 17.94 -6.63
C ARG A 387 2.80 18.49 -5.37
N PRO A 388 2.12 19.64 -5.47
CA PRO A 388 1.29 20.12 -4.38
C PRO A 388 0.25 19.07 -3.99
N LEU A 389 0.17 18.78 -2.69
CA LEU A 389 -0.85 17.90 -2.15
C LEU A 389 -2.16 18.68 -1.96
N GLU A 390 -3.26 18.09 -2.42
CA GLU A 390 -4.59 18.60 -2.11
C GLU A 390 -4.87 18.43 -0.62
N GLN A 391 -5.59 19.39 -0.03
CA GLN A 391 -5.97 19.27 1.38
C GLN A 391 -7.10 18.25 1.54
N PRO A 392 -7.04 17.35 2.52
CA PRO A 392 -8.12 16.41 2.78
C PRO A 392 -9.36 17.16 3.26
N ALA A 393 -10.55 16.65 2.91
CA ALA A 393 -11.80 17.13 3.48
C ALA A 393 -11.78 17.00 5.02
N VAL A 394 -12.30 18.01 5.71
CA VAL A 394 -12.27 18.10 7.17
C VAL A 394 -13.55 17.52 7.75
N TYR A 395 -13.47 16.32 8.33
CA TYR A 395 -14.55 15.68 9.08
C TYR A 395 -13.99 14.50 9.88
N ASP A 396 -14.63 14.15 11.00
CA ASP A 396 -14.32 12.90 11.69
C ASP A 396 -15.08 11.72 11.04
N TRP A 397 -14.37 10.65 10.73
CA TRP A 397 -14.94 9.43 10.17
C TRP A 397 -15.63 8.58 11.27
N CYS A 398 -15.21 8.70 12.53
CA CYS A 398 -15.69 7.86 13.62
C CYS A 398 -17.03 8.39 14.16
N ARG A 399 -18.14 7.84 13.64
CA ARG A 399 -19.50 8.23 14.02
C ARG A 399 -20.11 7.38 15.13
N GLY A 400 -19.63 6.15 15.31
CA GLY A 400 -20.14 5.20 16.28
C GLY A 400 -19.10 4.14 16.69
N PRO A 401 -19.50 3.14 17.48
CA PRO A 401 -18.61 2.14 18.06
C PRO A 401 -18.22 1.01 17.09
N GLU A 402 -18.61 1.05 15.82
CA GLU A 402 -18.46 -0.07 14.87
C GLU A 402 -16.99 -0.45 14.68
N ALA A 403 -16.10 0.54 14.62
CA ALA A 403 -14.66 0.36 14.45
C ALA A 403 -13.99 -0.48 15.57
N ILE A 404 -14.62 -0.51 16.76
CA ILE A 404 -14.12 -1.20 17.94
C ILE A 404 -14.07 -2.73 17.73
N ARG A 405 -14.90 -3.27 16.81
CA ARG A 405 -14.95 -4.71 16.48
C ARG A 405 -13.63 -5.25 15.96
N HIS A 406 -12.82 -4.39 15.35
CA HIS A 406 -11.53 -4.74 14.75
C HIS A 406 -10.40 -4.92 15.76
N LEU A 407 -10.58 -4.41 16.99
CA LEU A 407 -9.60 -4.52 18.06
C LEU A 407 -9.66 -5.93 18.66
N ASP A 408 -9.14 -6.92 17.96
CA ASP A 408 -9.10 -8.32 18.44
C ASP A 408 -7.83 -9.04 17.99
N SER A 409 -7.52 -10.14 18.68
CA SER A 409 -6.40 -11.03 18.36
C SER A 409 -6.44 -11.44 16.90
N ILE A 410 -5.28 -11.50 16.26
CA ILE A 410 -5.16 -11.66 14.81
C ILE A 410 -4.70 -13.08 14.50
N ALA A 411 -5.37 -13.76 13.57
CA ALA A 411 -4.89 -15.03 13.05
C ALA A 411 -3.62 -14.77 12.22
N VAL A 412 -2.55 -15.52 12.48
CA VAL A 412 -1.31 -15.41 11.71
C VAL A 412 -1.52 -16.16 10.39
N PRO A 413 -1.45 -15.47 9.24
CA PRO A 413 -1.55 -16.13 7.94
C PRO A 413 -0.42 -17.13 7.74
N GLU A 414 -0.63 -18.11 6.88
CA GLU A 414 0.49 -18.91 6.39
C GLU A 414 1.52 -18.02 5.69
N GLN A 415 2.79 -18.31 5.94
CA GLN A 415 3.92 -17.61 5.36
C GLN A 415 4.19 -18.13 3.95
N ALA A 416 3.50 -17.59 2.95
CA ALA A 416 3.81 -17.83 1.55
C ALA A 416 4.92 -16.87 1.09
N ASP A 417 5.95 -17.42 0.43
CA ASP A 417 6.99 -16.62 -0.22
C ASP A 417 6.48 -16.11 -1.58
N LEU A 418 6.01 -14.86 -1.59
CA LEU A 418 5.48 -14.16 -2.75
C LEU A 418 6.51 -13.81 -3.82
N ALA A 419 7.80 -14.14 -3.64
CA ALA A 419 8.80 -13.87 -4.67
C ALA A 419 8.45 -14.58 -6.00
N THR A 420 7.91 -15.80 -5.93
CA THR A 420 7.48 -16.55 -7.12
C THR A 420 6.24 -15.90 -7.73
N GLU A 421 5.23 -15.59 -6.92
CA GLU A 421 3.97 -14.96 -7.33
C GLU A 421 4.20 -13.58 -7.96
N ALA A 422 5.15 -12.79 -7.44
CA ALA A 422 5.55 -11.52 -8.02
C ALA A 422 6.15 -11.68 -9.42
N SER A 423 7.04 -12.66 -9.59
CA SER A 423 7.66 -12.95 -10.88
C SER A 423 6.64 -13.47 -11.92
N LEU A 424 5.70 -14.31 -11.48
CA LEU A 424 4.60 -14.80 -12.31
C LEU A 424 3.61 -13.66 -12.66
N GLY A 425 3.37 -12.73 -11.73
CA GLY A 425 2.62 -11.50 -11.98
C GLY A 425 3.24 -10.65 -13.08
N LEU A 426 4.56 -10.44 -13.01
CA LEU A 426 5.32 -9.71 -14.04
C LEU A 426 5.21 -10.40 -15.41
N ARG A 427 5.31 -11.73 -15.44
CA ARG A 427 5.11 -12.51 -16.67
C ARG A 427 3.71 -12.38 -17.24
N LYS A 428 2.67 -12.35 -16.40
CA LYS A 428 1.28 -12.09 -16.85
C LYS A 428 1.17 -10.72 -17.53
N LEU A 429 1.83 -9.69 -16.98
CA LEU A 429 1.88 -8.35 -17.60
C LEU A 429 2.60 -8.39 -18.95
N GLU A 430 3.70 -9.13 -19.04
CA GLU A 430 4.46 -9.32 -20.28
C GLU A 430 3.61 -9.95 -21.39
N LEU A 431 2.87 -11.01 -21.06
CA LEU A 431 1.95 -11.68 -21.98
C LEU A 431 0.77 -10.77 -22.37
N ALA A 432 0.28 -9.93 -21.46
CA ALA A 432 -0.76 -8.95 -21.77
C ALA A 432 -0.26 -7.91 -22.79
N VAL A 433 0.98 -7.43 -22.67
CA VAL A 433 1.61 -6.52 -23.65
C VAL A 433 1.72 -7.20 -25.01
N GLN A 434 2.18 -8.45 -25.03
CA GLN A 434 2.28 -9.22 -26.27
C GLN A 434 0.92 -9.40 -26.94
N ALA A 435 -0.12 -9.78 -26.18
CA ALA A 435 -1.47 -9.97 -26.69
C ALA A 435 -2.07 -8.67 -27.25
N GLY A 436 -1.93 -7.55 -26.54
CA GLY A 436 -2.44 -6.25 -26.98
C GLY A 436 -1.83 -5.74 -28.29
N ARG A 437 -0.58 -6.12 -28.58
CA ARG A 437 0.12 -5.76 -29.83
C ARG A 437 -0.22 -6.65 -31.02
N LEU A 438 -0.79 -7.84 -30.80
CA LEU A 438 -1.23 -8.74 -31.88
C LEU A 438 -2.65 -8.39 -32.39
N THR A 439 -3.31 -7.44 -31.74
CA THR A 439 -4.73 -7.12 -31.95
C THR A 439 -4.96 -5.72 -32.56
N VAL A 440 -3.87 -5.02 -32.86
CA VAL A 440 -3.81 -3.77 -33.63
C VAL A 440 -3.22 -4.09 -34.99
#